data_AF-A0ABD0MSG4-F1
#
_entry.id   AF-A0ABD0MSG4-F1
#
_cell.length_a   1.000
_cell.length_b   1.000
_cell.length_c   1.000
_cell.angle_alpha   90.00
_cell.angle_beta   90.00
_cell.angle_gamma   90.00
#
_symmetry.space_group_name_H-M   'P 1'
#
loop_
_entity.id
_entity.type
_entity.pdbx_description
1 polymer ?
#
loop_
_entity_poly.entity_id
_entity_poly.type
_entity_poly.pdbx_seq_one_letter_code
_entity_poly.pdbx_strand_id
1 'polypeptide(L)'
;TSGVDDAHVFISSGENVRLPCNNDLHDCKSTTWNYNTHSATVELIGLGIKKKNTQRHERLSLGSDCSLNIKNITKEDYGFYTCQQYVNGQKRGTDSRVYLHVLHVSSSSSQTEISAGSSVTLSCQLYSYSYAGVSCDDWIRSEGIQLFWVNQTGVKLTISDSRYQISAPGLCIITLTTTLLNEDDNREWRCEVTHRNQVKTSVTYTVKSS
;
A
#
# COMPACT_ATOMS: atom_id res chain seq x y z
N THR A 1 -18.17 -9.27 23.25
CA THR A 1 -18.61 -9.16 21.85
C THR A 1 -18.89 -7.71 21.52
N SER A 2 -17.90 -7.04 20.95
CA SER A 2 -18.01 -5.80 20.16
C SER A 2 -16.64 -5.59 19.49
N GLY A 3 -16.21 -6.60 18.72
CA GLY A 3 -14.96 -6.53 17.97
C GLY A 3 -15.20 -5.62 16.78
N VAL A 4 -14.78 -4.37 16.87
CA VAL A 4 -14.61 -3.56 15.67
C VAL A 4 -13.52 -4.25 14.85
N ASP A 5 -13.90 -4.74 13.67
CA ASP A 5 -12.98 -5.37 12.74
C ASP A 5 -12.04 -4.28 12.21
N ASP A 6 -10.74 -4.47 12.40
CA ASP A 6 -9.74 -3.52 11.91
C ASP A 6 -9.73 -3.59 10.37
N ALA A 7 -9.81 -2.43 9.70
CA ALA A 7 -9.84 -2.40 8.24
C ALA A 7 -8.44 -2.53 7.66
N HIS A 8 -8.23 -3.50 6.76
CA HIS A 8 -7.00 -3.65 5.99
C HIS A 8 -7.19 -3.14 4.57
N VAL A 9 -6.51 -2.05 4.22
CA VAL A 9 -6.57 -1.42 2.89
C VAL A 9 -5.25 -1.64 2.17
N PHE A 10 -5.31 -2.22 0.97
CA PHE A 10 -4.16 -2.44 0.11
C PHE A 10 -4.24 -1.49 -1.07
N ILE A 11 -3.14 -0.82 -1.40
CA ILE A 11 -3.09 0.15 -2.51
C ILE A 11 -1.71 0.13 -3.17
N SER A 12 -1.65 0.47 -4.45
CA SER A 12 -0.37 0.64 -5.15
C SER A 12 0.17 2.06 -5.01
N SER A 13 1.49 2.22 -4.97
CA SER A 13 2.13 3.54 -4.99
C SER A 13 1.76 4.31 -6.26
N GLY A 14 1.46 5.59 -6.12
CA GLY A 14 1.00 6.49 -7.18
C GLY A 14 -0.52 6.64 -7.25
N GLU A 15 -1.28 5.72 -6.64
CA GLU A 15 -2.75 5.76 -6.66
C GLU A 15 -3.33 6.66 -5.56
N ASN A 16 -4.65 6.90 -5.61
CA ASN A 16 -5.40 7.60 -4.58
C ASN A 16 -6.16 6.58 -3.72
N VAL A 17 -6.05 6.70 -2.40
CA VAL A 17 -6.75 5.79 -1.47
C VAL A 17 -7.82 6.53 -0.68
N ARG A 18 -8.83 5.78 -0.26
CA ARG A 18 -9.89 6.20 0.65
C ARG A 18 -9.92 5.26 1.85
N LEU A 19 -9.60 5.79 3.03
CA LEU A 19 -9.61 5.04 4.28
C LEU A 19 -10.99 5.20 4.95
N PRO A 20 -11.69 4.09 5.23
CA PRO A 20 -13.04 4.16 5.78
C PRO A 20 -13.04 4.67 7.22
N CYS A 21 -13.99 5.55 7.53
CA CYS A 21 -14.35 5.88 8.91
C CYS A 21 -15.70 5.23 9.24
N ASN A 22 -15.69 4.03 9.83
CA ASN A 22 -16.91 3.25 10.10
C ASN A 22 -17.60 3.66 11.41
N ASN A 23 -17.74 4.97 11.64
CA ASN A 23 -18.36 5.50 12.85
C ASN A 23 -19.79 6.00 12.58
N ASP A 24 -20.61 6.09 13.63
CA ASP A 24 -22.06 6.32 13.51
C ASP A 24 -22.44 7.74 13.06
N LEU A 25 -21.57 8.74 13.23
CA LEU A 25 -21.88 10.13 12.87
C LEU A 25 -21.47 10.45 11.45
N HIS A 26 -22.36 11.12 10.72
CA HIS A 26 -22.08 11.66 9.39
C HIS A 26 -21.59 13.12 9.41
N ASP A 27 -21.60 13.79 10.57
CA ASP A 27 -21.05 15.15 10.68
C ASP A 27 -19.54 15.10 10.89
N CYS A 28 -18.79 15.44 9.84
CA CYS A 28 -17.33 15.41 9.87
C CYS A 28 -16.70 16.46 10.78
N LYS A 29 -17.46 17.45 11.28
CA LYS A 29 -16.96 18.37 12.32
C LYS A 29 -16.67 17.66 13.65
N SER A 30 -17.24 16.47 13.85
CA SER A 30 -16.93 15.61 15.00
C SER A 30 -15.73 14.69 14.76
N THR A 31 -15.21 14.62 13.53
CA THR A 31 -14.26 13.59 13.11
C THR A 31 -12.80 14.03 13.24
N THR A 32 -12.00 13.21 13.89
CA THR A 32 -10.54 13.36 13.96
C THR A 32 -9.87 12.15 13.32
N TRP A 33 -8.92 12.39 12.41
CA TRP A 33 -8.05 11.38 11.82
C TRP A 33 -6.63 11.54 12.35
N ASN A 34 -6.09 10.44 12.86
CA ASN A 34 -4.72 10.36 13.34
C ASN A 34 -3.90 9.36 12.53
N TYR A 35 -2.64 9.70 12.28
CA TYR A 35 -1.61 8.78 11.83
C TYR A 35 -0.76 8.36 13.03
N ASN A 36 -0.72 7.07 13.30
CA ASN A 36 -0.11 6.50 14.49
C ASN A 36 1.14 5.71 14.09
N THR A 37 2.28 6.09 14.63
CA THR A 37 3.52 5.33 14.55
C THR A 37 3.79 4.67 15.90
N HIS A 38 4.90 3.92 15.99
CA HIS A 38 5.34 3.36 17.27
C HIS A 38 5.71 4.42 18.32
N SER A 39 6.13 5.60 17.89
CA SER A 39 6.71 6.63 18.76
C SER A 39 5.87 7.89 18.88
N ALA A 40 4.92 8.11 17.97
CA ALA A 40 4.14 9.34 17.94
C ALA A 40 2.76 9.14 17.31
N THR A 41 1.85 10.03 17.70
CA THR A 41 0.56 10.22 17.04
C THR A 41 0.56 11.59 16.39
N VAL A 42 0.23 11.63 15.10
CA VAL A 42 0.13 12.86 14.32
C VAL A 42 -1.33 13.07 13.93
N GLU A 43 -1.95 14.12 14.47
CA GLU A 43 -3.30 14.53 14.07
C GLU A 43 -3.25 15.09 12.64
N LEU A 44 -3.89 14.40 11.70
CA LEU A 44 -3.96 14.81 10.29
C LEU A 44 -5.14 15.77 10.06
N ILE A 45 -6.28 15.44 10.66
CA ILE A 45 -7.51 16.20 10.60
C ILE A 45 -8.08 16.20 12.01
N GLY A 46 -8.31 17.39 12.58
CA GLY A 46 -8.90 17.51 13.92
C GLY A 46 -10.27 18.17 13.82
N LEU A 47 -11.32 17.49 14.29
CA LEU A 47 -12.71 17.99 14.27
C LEU A 47 -13.14 18.49 12.87
N GLY A 48 -12.82 17.71 11.83
CA GLY A 48 -13.10 18.01 10.43
C GLY A 48 -12.15 19.04 9.79
N ILE A 49 -11.24 19.63 10.57
CA ILE A 49 -10.32 20.66 10.09
C ILE A 49 -8.95 20.04 9.78
N LYS A 50 -8.57 20.11 8.50
CA LYS A 50 -7.27 19.64 8.03
C LYS A 50 -6.12 20.42 8.67
N LYS A 51 -5.16 19.71 9.26
CA LYS A 51 -3.94 20.31 9.81
C LYS A 51 -2.92 20.57 8.70
N LYS A 52 -2.21 21.70 8.80
CA LYS A 52 -1.24 22.15 7.79
C LYS A 52 0.22 21.89 8.18
N ASN A 53 0.46 21.34 9.36
CA ASN A 53 1.80 21.08 9.91
C ASN A 53 2.42 19.77 9.41
N THR A 54 1.81 19.08 8.44
CA THR A 54 2.34 17.83 7.89
C THR A 54 2.69 18.00 6.42
N GLN A 55 3.78 17.36 5.96
CA GLN A 55 4.15 17.35 4.54
C GLN A 55 3.05 16.76 3.65
N ARG A 56 2.15 15.94 4.22
CA ARG A 56 1.08 15.26 3.50
C ARG A 56 -0.17 16.12 3.32
N HIS A 57 -0.30 17.25 4.02
CA HIS A 57 -1.57 17.96 4.15
C HIS A 57 -2.21 18.37 2.81
N GLU A 58 -1.44 18.70 1.79
CA GLU A 58 -2.00 19.06 0.47
C GLU A 58 -2.74 17.90 -0.20
N ARG A 59 -2.29 16.66 0.07
CA ARG A 59 -2.84 15.43 -0.50
C ARG A 59 -4.06 14.89 0.24
N LEU A 60 -4.38 15.45 1.43
CA LEU A 60 -5.47 14.97 2.29
C LEU A 60 -6.78 15.73 2.06
N SER A 61 -7.89 14.99 2.06
CA SER A 61 -9.25 15.53 2.13
C SER A 61 -10.22 14.56 2.82
N LEU A 62 -11.37 15.05 3.27
CA LEU A 62 -12.46 14.20 3.74
C LEU A 62 -13.49 13.95 2.64
N GLY A 63 -14.01 12.72 2.60
CA GLY A 63 -15.24 12.41 1.89
C GLY A 63 -16.47 12.91 2.63
N SER A 64 -17.65 12.83 1.99
CA SER A 64 -18.93 13.20 2.59
C SER A 64 -19.34 12.32 3.77
N ASP A 65 -18.80 11.12 3.87
CA ASP A 65 -18.96 10.18 4.98
C ASP A 65 -17.78 10.24 5.98
N CYS A 66 -16.96 11.28 5.90
CA CYS A 66 -15.80 11.48 6.78
C CYS A 66 -14.67 10.46 6.62
N SER A 67 -14.72 9.63 5.58
CA SER A 67 -13.58 8.82 5.16
C SER A 67 -12.40 9.70 4.73
N LEU A 68 -11.17 9.30 5.05
CA LEU A 68 -9.96 10.05 4.71
C LEU A 68 -9.51 9.69 3.30
N ASN A 69 -9.44 10.67 2.41
CA ASN A 69 -8.82 10.52 1.10
C ASN A 69 -7.37 10.98 1.16
N ILE A 70 -6.46 10.18 0.60
CA ILE A 70 -5.05 10.51 0.44
C ILE A 70 -4.70 10.36 -1.04
N LYS A 71 -4.31 11.45 -1.68
CA LYS A 71 -3.90 11.46 -3.09
C LYS A 71 -2.44 11.05 -3.26
N ASN A 72 -2.11 10.44 -4.40
CA ASN A 72 -0.74 10.10 -4.82
C ASN A 72 0.05 9.41 -3.69
N ILE A 73 -0.35 8.19 -3.36
CA ILE A 73 0.24 7.39 -2.28
C ILE A 73 1.71 7.11 -2.56
N THR A 74 2.55 7.33 -1.57
CA THR A 74 3.95 6.88 -1.60
C THR A 74 4.17 5.70 -0.66
N LYS A 75 5.30 5.01 -0.80
CA LYS A 75 5.64 3.89 0.10
C LYS A 75 5.74 4.32 1.55
N GLU A 76 5.94 5.60 1.85
CA GLU A 76 6.00 6.16 3.21
C GLU A 76 4.61 6.36 3.82
N ASP A 77 3.54 6.33 3.02
CA ASP A 77 2.17 6.54 3.51
C ASP A 77 1.58 5.28 4.18
N TYR A 78 2.20 4.11 4.04
CA TYR A 78 1.82 2.91 4.79
C TYR A 78 1.79 3.19 6.29
N GLY A 79 0.91 2.53 7.04
CA GLY A 79 0.82 2.79 8.46
C GLY A 79 -0.51 2.45 9.10
N PHE A 80 -0.62 2.81 10.37
CA PHE A 80 -1.81 2.65 11.18
C PHE A 80 -2.54 3.99 11.37
N TYR A 81 -3.77 4.06 10.88
CA TYR A 81 -4.61 5.24 10.94
C TYR A 81 -5.80 4.97 11.85
N THR A 82 -6.21 5.99 12.60
CA THR A 82 -7.40 5.90 13.44
C THR A 82 -8.35 7.06 13.15
N CYS A 83 -9.62 6.72 12.97
CA CYS A 83 -10.72 7.68 12.90
C CYS A 83 -11.50 7.68 14.21
N GLN A 84 -11.62 8.85 14.82
CA GLN A 84 -12.27 9.07 16.10
C GLN A 84 -13.40 10.09 15.94
N GLN A 85 -14.47 9.94 16.72
CA GLN A 85 -15.58 10.90 16.74
C GLN A 85 -15.78 11.50 18.13
N TYR A 86 -16.05 12.79 18.17
CA TYR A 86 -16.22 13.56 19.41
C TYR A 86 -17.54 14.32 19.43
N VAL A 87 -18.30 14.18 20.50
CA VAL A 87 -19.54 14.92 20.76
C VAL A 87 -19.40 15.63 22.10
N ASN A 88 -19.63 16.94 22.14
CA ASN A 88 -19.51 17.75 23.36
C ASN A 88 -18.16 17.57 24.08
N GLY A 89 -17.08 17.43 23.31
CA GLY A 89 -15.72 17.22 23.84
C GLY A 89 -15.44 15.80 24.34
N GLN A 90 -16.41 14.89 24.31
CA GLN A 90 -16.23 13.49 24.69
C GLN A 90 -16.12 12.59 23.47
N LYS A 91 -15.17 11.67 23.52
CA LYS A 91 -15.01 10.63 22.51
C LYS A 91 -16.24 9.71 22.52
N ARG A 92 -16.83 9.50 21.34
CA ARG A 92 -17.97 8.63 21.13
C ARG A 92 -17.50 7.32 20.49
N GLY A 93 -17.86 6.20 21.11
CA GLY A 93 -17.57 4.87 20.59
C GLY A 93 -16.07 4.52 20.60
N THR A 94 -15.78 3.39 19.96
CA THR A 94 -14.42 2.91 19.72
C THR A 94 -13.82 3.55 18.47
N ASP A 95 -12.49 3.51 18.36
CA ASP A 95 -11.82 3.99 17.15
C ASP A 95 -12.10 3.06 15.97
N SER A 96 -12.42 3.65 14.82
CA SER A 96 -12.30 2.95 13.54
C SER A 96 -10.83 2.92 13.17
N ARG A 97 -10.29 1.70 13.05
CA ARG A 97 -8.86 1.41 12.88
C ARG A 97 -8.60 0.96 11.47
N VAL A 98 -7.58 1.52 10.83
CA VAL A 98 -7.24 1.21 9.45
C VAL A 98 -5.74 0.97 9.32
N TYR A 99 -5.37 -0.21 8.83
CA TYR A 99 -4.01 -0.55 8.41
C TYR A 99 -3.90 -0.33 6.91
N LEU A 100 -3.09 0.65 6.51
CA LEU A 100 -2.79 0.93 5.11
C LEU A 100 -1.50 0.20 4.70
N HIS A 101 -1.65 -0.67 3.71
CA HIS A 101 -0.58 -1.46 3.10
C HIS A 101 -0.29 -0.93 1.70
N VAL A 102 0.97 -0.62 1.42
CA VAL A 102 1.37 -0.02 0.14
C VAL A 102 2.25 -0.98 -0.64
N LEU A 103 1.80 -1.36 -1.83
CA LEU A 103 2.57 -2.13 -2.79
C LEU A 103 3.38 -1.18 -3.67
N HIS A 104 4.69 -1.43 -3.76
CA HIS A 104 5.59 -0.59 -4.54
C HIS A 104 6.59 -1.45 -5.31
N VAL A 105 6.82 -1.11 -6.58
CA VAL A 105 7.88 -1.71 -7.39
C VAL A 105 9.01 -0.72 -7.60
N SER A 106 10.24 -1.17 -7.34
CA SER A 106 11.46 -0.47 -7.72
C SER A 106 12.28 -1.28 -8.72
N SER A 107 13.10 -0.60 -9.50
CA SER A 107 14.08 -1.19 -10.40
C SER A 107 15.48 -1.00 -9.85
N SER A 108 16.38 -1.96 -10.10
CA SER A 108 17.81 -1.82 -9.83
C SER A 108 18.50 -0.82 -10.76
N SER A 109 17.89 -0.52 -11.91
CA SER A 109 18.39 0.49 -12.84
C SER A 109 17.71 1.83 -12.56
N SER A 110 18.51 2.89 -12.46
CA SER A 110 18.02 4.28 -12.44
C SER A 110 17.70 4.82 -13.84
N GLN A 111 17.98 4.05 -14.89
CA GLN A 111 17.76 4.47 -16.27
C GLN A 111 16.29 4.23 -16.65
N THR A 112 15.63 5.28 -17.13
CA THR A 112 14.27 5.23 -17.70
C THR A 112 14.25 4.60 -19.10
N GLU A 113 15.40 4.60 -19.76
CA GLU A 113 15.65 4.02 -21.06
C GLU A 113 16.67 2.90 -20.90
N ILE A 114 16.34 1.71 -21.37
CA ILE A 114 17.18 0.55 -21.12
C ILE A 114 17.63 -0.07 -22.43
N SER A 115 18.93 -0.30 -22.54
CA SER A 115 19.54 -0.95 -23.71
C SER A 115 19.28 -2.45 -23.69
N ALA A 116 18.98 -3.01 -24.86
CA ALA A 116 18.85 -4.45 -25.02
C ALA A 116 20.15 -5.17 -24.62
N GLY A 117 20.01 -6.33 -23.99
CA GLY A 117 21.11 -7.11 -23.43
C GLY A 117 21.51 -6.73 -22.01
N SER A 118 20.98 -5.63 -21.45
CA SER A 118 21.19 -5.30 -20.03
C SER A 118 20.29 -6.14 -19.12
N SER A 119 20.79 -6.42 -17.92
CA SER A 119 20.03 -7.12 -16.88
C SER A 119 19.34 -6.13 -15.96
N VAL A 120 18.04 -6.33 -15.72
CA VAL A 120 17.25 -5.55 -14.77
C VAL A 120 16.72 -6.45 -13.67
N THR A 121 16.74 -5.97 -12.43
CA THR A 121 16.06 -6.59 -11.29
C THR A 121 14.94 -5.68 -10.84
N LEU A 122 13.71 -6.19 -10.91
CA LEU A 122 12.52 -5.55 -10.38
C LEU A 122 12.25 -6.10 -8.98
N SER A 123 12.06 -5.21 -8.02
CA SER A 123 11.74 -5.54 -6.63
C SER A 123 10.34 -5.08 -6.32
N CYS A 124 9.43 -6.01 -6.07
CA CYS A 124 8.09 -5.73 -5.60
C CYS A 124 8.04 -5.92 -4.08
N GLN A 125 7.72 -4.85 -3.35
CA GLN A 125 7.71 -4.84 -1.90
C GLN A 125 6.37 -4.34 -1.36
N LEU A 126 5.84 -5.07 -0.38
CA LEU A 126 4.68 -4.65 0.40
C LEU A 126 5.17 -3.96 1.68
N TYR A 127 4.86 -2.67 1.81
CA TYR A 127 5.07 -1.89 3.03
C TYR A 127 3.83 -1.99 3.90
N SER A 128 3.99 -2.53 5.11
CA SER A 128 2.91 -2.77 6.08
C SER A 128 3.36 -2.38 7.48
N TYR A 129 2.41 -1.92 8.29
CA TYR A 129 2.64 -1.62 9.70
C TYR A 129 2.43 -2.87 10.54
N SER A 130 3.47 -3.31 11.23
CA SER A 130 3.41 -4.39 12.22
C SER A 130 3.38 -3.79 13.61
N TYR A 131 2.37 -4.14 14.41
CA TYR A 131 2.36 -3.82 15.84
C TYR A 131 3.15 -4.88 16.63
N ALA A 132 3.90 -4.46 17.66
CA ALA A 132 4.60 -5.34 18.61
C ALA A 132 5.83 -6.12 18.09
N GLY A 133 6.51 -5.64 17.04
CA GLY A 133 7.80 -6.23 16.60
C GLY A 133 7.64 -7.57 15.87
N VAL A 134 6.43 -7.91 15.45
CA VAL A 134 6.16 -9.04 14.54
C VAL A 134 6.85 -8.75 13.21
N SER A 135 7.60 -9.70 12.67
CA SER A 135 8.23 -9.46 11.36
C SER A 135 7.14 -9.33 10.29
N CYS A 136 7.44 -8.59 9.22
CA CYS A 136 6.52 -8.49 8.09
C CYS A 136 6.15 -9.90 7.56
N ASP A 137 7.10 -10.82 7.61
CA ASP A 137 6.94 -12.20 7.18
C ASP A 137 5.93 -12.99 8.03
N ASP A 138 6.00 -12.87 9.36
CA ASP A 138 5.08 -13.54 10.27
C ASP A 138 3.62 -13.10 10.03
N TRP A 139 3.42 -11.79 9.82
CA TRP A 139 2.10 -11.23 9.53
C TRP A 139 1.53 -11.66 8.17
N ILE A 140 2.36 -11.61 7.10
CA ILE A 140 1.93 -12.09 5.77
C ILE A 140 1.50 -13.55 5.83
N ARG A 141 2.21 -14.37 6.60
CA ARG A 141 1.89 -15.78 6.78
C ARG A 141 0.57 -15.97 7.51
N SER A 142 0.32 -15.24 8.60
CA SER A 142 -0.91 -15.39 9.39
C SER A 142 -2.16 -14.92 8.64
N GLU A 143 -2.05 -13.86 7.84
CA GLU A 143 -3.19 -13.32 7.08
C GLU A 143 -3.40 -13.99 5.72
N GLY A 144 -2.51 -14.90 5.31
CA GLY A 144 -2.59 -15.54 3.99
C GLY A 144 -2.43 -14.51 2.86
N ILE A 145 -1.46 -13.62 3.02
CA ILE A 145 -1.06 -12.65 2.01
C ILE A 145 -0.02 -13.32 1.09
N GLN A 146 -0.08 -13.03 -0.21
CA GLN A 146 0.93 -13.52 -1.15
C GLN A 146 1.28 -12.42 -2.15
N LEU A 147 2.57 -12.29 -2.44
CA LEU A 147 3.09 -11.49 -3.55
C LEU A 147 3.51 -12.43 -4.68
N PHE A 148 3.20 -12.06 -5.92
CA PHE A 148 3.69 -12.78 -7.08
C PHE A 148 3.72 -11.86 -8.32
N TRP A 149 4.57 -12.23 -9.27
CA TRP A 149 4.61 -11.59 -10.57
C TRP A 149 3.65 -12.29 -11.53
N VAL A 150 3.00 -11.52 -12.39
CA VAL A 150 2.22 -12.01 -13.52
C VAL A 150 2.76 -11.40 -14.81
N ASN A 151 2.58 -12.12 -15.91
CA ASN A 151 2.88 -11.60 -17.24
C ASN A 151 1.74 -10.68 -17.75
N GLN A 152 1.87 -10.19 -18.99
CA GLN A 152 0.87 -9.33 -19.64
C GLN A 152 -0.52 -9.97 -19.78
N THR A 153 -0.62 -11.30 -19.79
CA THR A 153 -1.91 -12.02 -19.88
C THR A 153 -2.49 -12.35 -18.51
N GLY A 154 -1.85 -11.92 -17.41
CA GLY A 154 -2.29 -12.20 -16.04
C GLY A 154 -1.92 -13.60 -15.54
N VAL A 155 -1.09 -14.34 -16.27
CA VAL A 155 -0.61 -15.65 -15.84
C VAL A 155 0.54 -15.47 -14.85
N LYS A 156 0.42 -16.13 -13.69
CA LYS A 156 1.44 -16.15 -12.63
C LYS A 156 2.76 -16.70 -13.17
N LEU A 157 3.81 -15.89 -13.07
CA LEU A 157 5.17 -16.28 -13.40
C LEU A 157 5.71 -17.22 -12.33
N THR A 158 6.49 -18.21 -12.76
CA THR A 158 7.02 -19.26 -11.87
C THR A 158 8.53 -19.35 -11.99
N ILE A 159 9.18 -19.99 -11.01
CA ILE A 159 10.64 -20.21 -11.03
C ILE A 159 11.07 -21.05 -12.24
N SER A 160 10.15 -21.84 -12.82
CA SER A 160 10.40 -22.62 -14.05
C SER A 160 10.40 -21.80 -15.33
N ASP A 161 10.00 -20.52 -15.31
CA ASP A 161 10.14 -19.65 -16.48
C ASP A 161 11.62 -19.36 -16.72
N SER A 162 12.20 -19.98 -17.76
CA SER A 162 13.63 -19.84 -18.08
C SER A 162 14.08 -18.40 -18.36
N ARG A 163 13.14 -17.52 -18.71
CA ARG A 163 13.40 -16.09 -18.93
C ARG A 163 13.58 -15.31 -17.62
N TYR A 164 12.98 -15.75 -16.53
CA TYR A 164 12.87 -14.98 -15.30
C TYR A 164 13.55 -15.68 -14.13
N GLN A 165 14.46 -14.98 -13.47
CA GLN A 165 15.01 -15.41 -12.19
C GLN A 165 14.19 -14.77 -11.07
N ILE A 166 13.21 -15.53 -10.56
CA ILE A 166 12.34 -15.07 -9.47
C ILE A 166 12.94 -15.50 -8.13
N SER A 167 13.03 -14.56 -7.20
CA SER A 167 13.49 -14.82 -5.83
C SER A 167 12.57 -14.13 -4.82
N ALA A 168 12.39 -14.74 -3.65
CA ALA A 168 11.61 -14.17 -2.55
C ALA A 168 12.51 -14.14 -1.29
N PRO A 169 13.36 -13.10 -1.15
CA PRO A 169 14.30 -13.01 -0.02
C PRO A 169 13.60 -12.81 1.33
N GLY A 170 12.32 -12.44 1.32
CA GLY A 170 11.39 -12.45 2.44
C GLY A 170 9.97 -12.66 1.90
N LEU A 171 8.97 -12.73 2.78
CA LEU A 171 7.58 -12.88 2.35
C LEU A 171 6.95 -11.56 1.90
N CYS A 172 7.48 -10.42 2.35
CA CYS A 172 7.03 -9.09 1.95
C CYS A 172 7.71 -8.51 0.71
N ILE A 173 8.62 -9.27 0.10
CA ILE A 173 9.36 -8.85 -1.08
C ILE A 173 9.55 -10.00 -2.05
N ILE A 174 9.22 -9.77 -3.31
CA ILE A 174 9.50 -10.69 -4.41
C ILE A 174 10.25 -9.94 -5.51
N THR A 175 11.35 -10.53 -5.97
CA THR A 175 12.19 -9.97 -7.02
C THR A 175 12.06 -10.80 -8.30
N LEU A 176 12.17 -10.11 -9.43
CA LEU A 176 12.24 -10.69 -10.77
C LEU A 176 13.46 -10.10 -11.47
N THR A 177 14.42 -10.94 -11.81
CA THR A 177 15.56 -10.55 -12.65
C THR A 177 15.40 -11.11 -14.05
N THR A 178 15.64 -10.27 -15.06
CA THR A 178 15.60 -10.66 -16.47
C THR A 178 16.62 -9.87 -17.28
N THR A 179 17.14 -10.48 -18.33
CA THR A 179 17.84 -9.76 -19.40
C THR A 179 16.80 -9.20 -20.36
N LEU A 180 16.92 -7.91 -20.70
CA LEU A 180 15.99 -7.24 -21.58
C LEU A 180 16.32 -7.52 -23.04
N LEU A 181 15.28 -7.83 -23.81
CA LEU A 181 15.37 -8.06 -25.25
C LEU A 181 14.78 -6.87 -26.01
N ASN A 182 15.13 -6.73 -27.29
CA ASN A 182 14.52 -5.69 -28.15
C ASN A 182 12.99 -5.80 -28.22
N GLU A 183 12.45 -7.01 -28.10
CA GLU A 183 11.01 -7.28 -28.05
C GLU A 183 10.33 -6.87 -26.74
N ASP A 184 11.10 -6.48 -25.71
CA ASP A 184 10.56 -6.04 -24.41
C ASP A 184 10.20 -4.54 -24.39
N ASP A 185 10.27 -3.85 -25.52
CA ASP A 185 9.81 -2.46 -25.59
C ASP A 185 8.32 -2.37 -25.24
N ASN A 186 7.99 -1.43 -24.35
CA ASN A 186 6.66 -1.28 -23.74
C ASN A 186 6.15 -2.53 -23.02
N ARG A 187 7.04 -3.46 -22.64
CA ARG A 187 6.64 -4.62 -21.86
C ARG A 187 6.28 -4.22 -20.44
N GLU A 188 5.20 -4.82 -19.96
CA GLU A 188 4.70 -4.66 -18.59
C GLU A 188 5.02 -5.91 -17.78
N TRP A 189 5.64 -5.69 -16.62
CA TRP A 189 5.70 -6.66 -15.54
C TRP A 189 4.80 -6.18 -14.42
N ARG A 190 3.87 -7.03 -14.00
CA ARG A 190 2.90 -6.67 -12.97
C ARG A 190 3.13 -7.52 -11.75
N CYS A 191 3.28 -6.86 -10.61
CA CYS A 191 3.28 -7.51 -9.32
C CYS A 191 1.90 -7.38 -8.69
N GLU A 192 1.37 -8.48 -8.18
CA GLU A 192 0.07 -8.52 -7.50
C GLU A 192 0.24 -8.93 -6.05
N VAL A 193 -0.61 -8.35 -5.20
CA VAL A 193 -0.78 -8.79 -3.81
C VAL A 193 -2.17 -9.36 -3.62
N THR A 194 -2.22 -10.53 -3.01
CA THR A 194 -3.47 -11.17 -2.58
C THR A 194 -3.59 -11.15 -1.07
N HIS A 195 -4.82 -11.16 -0.59
CA HIS A 195 -5.16 -11.38 0.81
C HIS A 195 -6.30 -12.39 0.85
N ARG A 196 -6.08 -13.55 1.49
CA ARG A 196 -7.02 -14.69 1.53
C ARG A 196 -7.44 -15.13 0.13
N ASN A 197 -6.45 -15.32 -0.77
CA ASN A 197 -6.61 -15.74 -2.16
C ASN A 197 -7.41 -14.79 -3.07
N GLN A 198 -7.67 -13.56 -2.63
CA GLN A 198 -8.27 -12.52 -3.46
C GLN A 198 -7.22 -11.47 -3.81
N VAL A 199 -7.08 -11.14 -5.08
CA VAL A 199 -6.25 -10.02 -5.53
C VAL A 199 -6.81 -8.73 -4.91
N LYS A 200 -5.94 -7.96 -4.25
CA LYS A 200 -6.32 -6.70 -3.60
C LYS A 200 -5.82 -5.49 -4.37
N THR A 201 -4.58 -5.53 -4.84
CA THR A 201 -4.03 -4.50 -5.72
C THR A 201 -2.89 -5.07 -6.57
N SER A 202 -2.48 -4.31 -7.58
CA SER A 202 -1.36 -4.63 -8.44
C SER A 202 -0.58 -3.37 -8.82
N VAL A 203 0.72 -3.49 -9.01
CA VAL A 203 1.57 -2.41 -9.52
C VAL A 203 2.30 -2.89 -10.76
N THR A 204 2.28 -2.07 -11.80
CA THR A 204 2.92 -2.36 -13.08
C THR A 204 4.21 -1.57 -13.21
N TYR A 205 5.24 -2.24 -13.69
CA TYR A 205 6.47 -1.62 -14.18
C TYR A 205 6.56 -1.82 -15.69
N THR A 206 6.68 -0.72 -16.42
CA THR A 206 6.82 -0.72 -17.88
C THR A 206 8.24 -0.34 -18.26
N VAL A 207 8.89 -1.17 -19.07
CA VAL A 207 10.18 -0.80 -19.69
C VAL A 207 9.91 0.00 -20.95
N LYS A 208 10.74 1.02 -21.17
CA LYS A 208 10.83 1.73 -22.45
C LYS A 208 12.26 1.57 -22.97
N SER A 209 12.39 1.09 -24.20
CA SER A 209 13.69 1.12 -24.88
C SER A 209 13.94 2.50 -25.47
N SER A 210 15.20 2.96 -25.42
CA SER A 210 15.72 4.09 -26.21
C SER A 210 15.94 3.71 -27.67
#